data_AF-A0A8E2EXQ2-F1
#
_entry.id   AF-A0A8E2EXQ2-F1
#
_cell.length_a   1.000
_cell.length_b   1.000
_cell.length_c   1.000
_cell.angle_alpha   90.00
_cell.angle_beta   90.00
_cell.angle_gamma   90.00
#
_symmetry.space_group_name_H-M   'P 1'
#
loop_
_entity.id
_entity.type
_entity.pdbx_description
1 polymer ?
#
loop_
_entity_poly.entity_id
_entity_poly.type
_entity_poly.pdbx_seq_one_letter_code
_entity_poly.pdbx_strand_id
1 'polypeptide(L)'
;VEPLLDFGREDLVYDVRWSPVKPGVFALVDGAGSLEFWDVNADVEVPVAKTSPSDRRGVSFMARSLNKLAWERNEGKRVAVGGMDGVVTVFEVGADLGGAENVRQEEWAGVKKLVGRLDSSGVVVNGR
;
A
#
# COMPACT_ATOMS: atom_id res chain seq x y z
N VAL A 1 20.83 -10.80 -0.26
CA VAL A 1 19.49 -11.03 0.31
C VAL A 1 18.55 -11.11 -0.86
N GLU A 2 17.91 -12.25 -1.09
CA GLU A 2 16.93 -12.41 -2.16
C GLU A 2 15.53 -11.99 -1.66
N PRO A 3 14.69 -11.33 -2.48
CA PRO A 3 13.34 -10.99 -2.09
C PRO A 3 12.47 -12.25 -1.96
N LEU A 4 11.55 -12.26 -0.99
CA LEU A 4 10.54 -13.32 -0.85
C LEU A 4 9.41 -13.18 -1.88
N LEU A 5 9.11 -11.95 -2.27
CA LEU A 5 8.02 -11.59 -3.17
C LEU A 5 8.33 -10.25 -3.82
N ASP A 6 8.07 -10.15 -5.11
CA ASP A 6 8.21 -8.93 -5.90
C ASP A 6 6.83 -8.38 -6.29
N PHE A 7 6.63 -7.08 -6.07
CA PHE A 7 5.42 -6.35 -6.49
C PHE A 7 5.80 -5.42 -7.66
N GLY A 8 5.62 -5.89 -8.90
CA GLY A 8 5.98 -5.12 -10.09
C GLY A 8 4.95 -4.02 -10.38
N ARG A 9 5.35 -2.74 -10.43
CA ARG A 9 4.50 -1.58 -10.77
C ARG A 9 4.95 -0.91 -12.06
N GLU A 10 4.01 -0.29 -12.76
CA GLU A 10 4.26 0.43 -14.02
C GLU A 10 5.02 1.74 -13.77
N ASP A 11 4.67 2.46 -12.70
CA ASP A 11 5.28 3.71 -12.31
C ASP A 11 6.27 3.55 -11.13
N LEU A 12 7.16 4.54 -10.98
CA LEU A 12 8.13 4.56 -9.89
C LEU A 12 7.44 4.70 -8.53
N VAL A 13 7.62 3.70 -7.67
CA VAL A 13 7.17 3.74 -6.28
C VAL A 13 8.09 4.64 -5.46
N TYR A 14 7.53 5.65 -4.79
CA TYR A 14 8.30 6.63 -4.01
C TYR A 14 8.27 6.39 -2.50
N ASP A 15 7.18 5.84 -1.97
CA ASP A 15 7.10 5.48 -0.56
C ASP A 15 6.14 4.31 -0.35
N VAL A 16 6.44 3.48 0.65
CA VAL A 16 5.63 2.32 1.08
C VAL A 16 5.55 2.31 2.60
N ARG A 17 4.36 2.06 3.16
CA ARG A 17 4.19 1.81 4.60
C ARG A 17 3.17 0.72 4.85
N TRP A 18 3.56 -0.19 5.74
CA TRP A 18 2.64 -1.13 6.36
C TRP A 18 1.63 -0.39 7.26
N SER A 19 0.41 -0.90 7.29
CA SER A 19 -0.60 -0.47 8.25
C SER A 19 -0.07 -0.73 9.68
N PRO A 20 -0.26 0.21 10.62
CA PRO A 20 0.17 0.02 12.00
C PRO A 20 -0.72 -0.96 12.76
N VAL A 21 -1.90 -1.31 12.23
CA VAL A 21 -2.90 -2.13 12.91
C VAL A 21 -3.24 -3.43 12.17
N LYS A 22 -3.15 -3.47 10.84
CA LYS A 22 -3.49 -4.65 10.02
C LYS A 22 -2.26 -5.26 9.35
N PRO A 23 -1.81 -6.45 9.77
CA PRO A 23 -0.49 -7.00 9.42
C PRO A 23 -0.32 -7.41 7.95
N GLY A 24 -1.41 -7.71 7.25
CA GLY A 24 -1.39 -8.01 5.83
C GLY A 24 -1.44 -6.78 4.93
N VAL A 25 -1.77 -5.62 5.51
CA VAL A 25 -2.09 -4.41 4.76
C VAL A 25 -0.90 -3.48 4.69
N PHE A 26 -0.60 -3.01 3.49
CA PHE A 26 0.29 -1.88 3.27
C PHE A 26 -0.26 -0.94 2.20
N ALA A 27 0.29 0.26 2.15
CA ALA A 27 -0.02 1.23 1.12
C ALA A 27 1.26 1.79 0.50
N LEU A 28 1.16 2.21 -0.75
CA LEU A 28 2.25 2.85 -1.49
C LEU A 28 1.76 4.10 -2.24
N VAL A 29 2.71 4.96 -2.57
CA VAL A 29 2.51 6.09 -3.49
C VAL A 29 3.54 6.09 -4.61
N ASP A 30 3.13 6.57 -5.78
CA ASP A 30 3.95 6.53 -7.00
C ASP A 30 4.06 7.86 -7.76
N GLY A 31 4.90 7.82 -8.79
CA GLY A 31 5.15 8.90 -9.75
C GLY A 31 3.91 9.38 -10.52
N ALA A 32 2.90 8.52 -10.71
CA ALA A 32 1.66 8.87 -11.40
C ALA A 32 0.64 9.59 -10.50
N GLY A 33 0.89 9.65 -9.20
CA GLY A 33 -0.01 10.25 -8.24
C GLY A 33 -1.03 9.27 -7.65
N SER A 34 -0.75 7.97 -7.74
CA SER A 34 -1.58 6.92 -7.16
C SER A 34 -1.28 6.75 -5.68
N LEU A 35 -2.32 6.56 -4.88
CA LEU A 35 -2.30 5.92 -3.58
C LEU A 35 -2.92 4.53 -3.75
N GLU A 36 -2.12 3.49 -3.57
CA GLU A 36 -2.57 2.09 -3.65
C GLU A 36 -2.55 1.44 -2.27
N PHE A 37 -3.58 0.64 -1.99
CA PHE A 37 -3.68 -0.22 -0.81
C PHE A 37 -3.61 -1.67 -1.26
N TRP A 38 -2.89 -2.47 -0.48
CA TRP A 38 -2.62 -3.88 -0.73
C TRP A 38 -2.97 -4.67 0.52
N ASP A 39 -3.49 -5.88 0.34
CA ASP A 39 -3.59 -6.89 1.40
C ASP A 39 -3.02 -8.20 0.87
N VAL A 40 -1.85 -8.60 1.41
CA VAL A 40 -1.15 -9.81 0.97
C VAL A 40 -1.92 -11.10 1.26
N ASN A 41 -2.92 -11.05 2.15
CA ASN A 41 -3.82 -12.17 2.39
C ASN A 41 -4.93 -12.27 1.34
N ALA A 42 -5.23 -11.19 0.63
CA ALA A 42 -6.28 -11.11 -0.37
C ALA A 42 -5.72 -11.39 -1.77
N ASP A 43 -4.79 -10.55 -2.24
CA ASP A 43 -4.19 -10.64 -3.57
C ASP A 43 -2.81 -9.95 -3.56
N VAL A 44 -1.83 -10.56 -4.23
CA VAL A 44 -0.45 -10.06 -4.32
C VAL A 44 -0.10 -9.51 -5.72
N GLU A 45 -0.99 -9.65 -6.70
CA GLU A 45 -0.76 -9.19 -8.08
C GLU A 45 -1.40 -7.83 -8.34
N VAL A 46 -2.55 -7.58 -7.71
CA VAL A 46 -3.34 -6.33 -7.87
C VAL A 46 -3.65 -5.67 -6.53
N PRO A 47 -3.66 -4.31 -6.47
CA PRO A 47 -4.06 -3.60 -5.27
C PRO A 47 -5.55 -3.81 -4.98
N VAL A 48 -5.89 -3.93 -3.69
CA VAL A 48 -7.29 -4.06 -3.23
C VAL A 48 -8.05 -2.74 -3.33
N ALA A 49 -7.34 -1.60 -3.31
CA ALA A 49 -7.90 -0.30 -3.60
C ALA A 49 -6.86 0.63 -4.22
N LYS A 50 -7.28 1.53 -5.11
CA LYS A 50 -6.45 2.57 -5.72
C LYS A 50 -7.22 3.87 -5.79
N THR A 51 -6.58 4.98 -5.44
CA THR A 51 -7.18 6.32 -5.48
C THR A 51 -6.12 7.39 -5.73
N SER A 52 -6.55 8.62 -5.99
CA SER A 52 -5.67 9.79 -6.14
C SER A 52 -6.36 11.02 -5.52
N PRO A 53 -5.61 12.04 -5.07
CA PRO A 53 -6.19 13.32 -4.70
C PRO A 53 -7.01 13.92 -5.85
N SER A 54 -8.05 14.69 -5.52
CA SER A 54 -8.90 15.32 -6.52
C SER A 54 -8.11 16.20 -7.47
N ASP A 55 -8.35 16.03 -8.78
CA ASP A 55 -7.69 16.81 -9.81
C ASP A 55 -7.95 18.30 -9.63
N ARG A 56 -6.86 19.07 -9.58
CA ARG A 56 -6.90 20.53 -9.68
C ARG A 56 -6.67 20.90 -11.13
N ARG A 57 -7.63 21.62 -11.74
CA ARG A 57 -7.52 22.02 -13.16
C ARG A 57 -6.22 22.80 -13.39
N GLY A 58 -5.52 22.48 -14.48
CA GLY A 58 -4.30 23.18 -14.91
C GLY A 58 -3.02 22.71 -14.22
N VAL A 59 -3.06 21.65 -13.41
CA VAL A 59 -1.88 21.11 -12.72
C VAL A 59 -1.13 20.13 -13.62
N SER A 60 0.19 20.31 -13.72
CA SER A 60 1.06 19.47 -14.53
C SER A 60 1.08 18.03 -14.01
N PHE A 61 1.49 17.07 -14.85
CA PHE A 61 1.64 15.68 -14.45
C PHE A 61 2.57 15.53 -13.24
N MET A 62 3.71 16.24 -13.24
CA MET A 62 4.65 16.20 -12.11
C MET A 62 4.03 16.68 -10.81
N ALA A 63 3.17 17.69 -10.86
CA ALA A 63 2.52 18.22 -9.66
C ALA A 63 1.45 17.28 -9.09
N ARG A 64 1.03 16.22 -9.81
CA ARG A 64 0.15 15.17 -9.29
C ARG A 64 0.89 14.03 -8.60
N SER A 65 2.20 13.92 -8.82
CA SER A 65 3.01 12.85 -8.25
C SER A 65 3.00 12.89 -6.73
N LEU A 66 2.89 11.72 -6.10
CA LEU A 66 2.87 11.55 -4.66
C LEU A 66 4.20 10.94 -4.18
N ASN A 67 4.84 11.56 -3.19
CA ASN A 67 6.22 11.22 -2.79
C ASN A 67 6.39 10.76 -1.33
N LYS A 68 5.35 10.89 -0.51
CA LYS A 68 5.36 10.51 0.90
C LYS A 68 4.02 9.94 1.32
N LEU A 69 4.08 8.94 2.20
CA LEU A 69 2.93 8.30 2.80
C LEU A 69 3.12 8.12 4.31
N ALA A 70 2.08 8.44 5.09
CA ALA A 70 2.05 8.20 6.52
C ALA A 70 0.66 7.71 6.97
N TRP A 71 0.63 6.59 7.68
CA TRP A 71 -0.57 6.13 8.38
C TRP A 71 -0.78 6.91 9.67
N GLU A 72 -2.05 7.12 10.02
CA GLU A 72 -2.44 7.45 11.39
C GLU A 72 -2.01 6.29 12.31
N ARG A 73 -1.32 6.62 13.41
CA ARG A 73 -0.48 5.65 14.13
C ARG A 73 -1.26 4.72 15.05
N ASN A 74 -2.39 5.16 15.60
CA ASN A 74 -3.07 4.47 16.69
C ASN A 74 -4.15 3.53 16.18
N GLU A 75 -5.00 4.01 15.28
CA GLU A 75 -6.16 3.27 14.76
C GLU A 75 -5.99 2.88 13.28
N GLY A 76 -5.06 3.49 12.55
CA GLY A 76 -4.85 3.21 11.13
C GLY A 76 -6.04 3.60 10.25
N LYS A 77 -6.92 4.49 10.72
CA LYS A 77 -8.16 4.88 10.01
C LYS A 77 -7.96 5.99 8.99
N ARG A 78 -6.75 6.53 8.89
CA ARG A 78 -6.41 7.59 7.95
C ARG A 78 -5.02 7.40 7.38
N VAL A 79 -4.84 7.88 6.16
CA VAL A 79 -3.53 7.98 5.50
C VAL A 79 -3.35 9.40 4.99
N ALA A 80 -2.21 9.99 5.30
CA ALA A 80 -1.75 11.25 4.72
C ALA A 80 -0.75 10.97 3.59
N VAL A 81 -0.94 11.62 2.44
CA VAL A 81 0.00 11.59 1.31
C VAL A 81 0.48 12.98 0.96
N GLY A 82 1.76 13.11 0.61
CA GLY A 82 2.36 14.36 0.15
C GLY A 82 2.55 14.37 -1.37
N GLY A 83 2.10 15.45 -2.02
CA GLY A 83 2.32 15.71 -3.45
C GLY A 83 3.58 16.52 -3.72
N MET A 84 4.13 16.40 -4.94
CA MET A 84 5.23 17.25 -5.40
C MET A 84 4.82 18.73 -5.57
N ASP A 85 3.52 19.03 -5.57
CA ASP A 85 2.96 20.38 -5.51
C ASP A 85 2.97 21.02 -4.11
N GLY A 86 3.50 20.31 -3.11
CA GLY A 86 3.56 20.77 -1.72
C GLY A 86 2.26 20.60 -0.95
N VAL A 87 1.29 19.85 -1.48
CA VAL A 87 0.00 19.60 -0.84
C VAL A 87 0.01 18.28 -0.09
N VAL A 88 -0.53 18.28 1.12
CA VAL A 88 -0.85 17.05 1.85
C VAL A 88 -2.34 16.78 1.74
N THR A 89 -2.69 15.56 1.30
CA THR A 89 -4.06 15.08 1.25
C THR A 89 -4.25 13.97 2.28
N VAL A 90 -5.33 14.02 3.06
CA VAL A 90 -5.66 13.00 4.04
C VAL A 90 -6.88 12.22 3.55
N PHE A 91 -6.75 10.90 3.49
CA PHE A 91 -7.81 9.97 3.15
C PHE A 91 -8.30 9.26 4.40
N GLU A 92 -9.60 9.03 4.47
CA GLU A 92 -10.18 8.04 5.40
C GLU A 92 -9.98 6.64 4.82
N VAL A 93 -9.68 5.69 5.70
CA VAL A 93 -9.48 4.29 5.36
C VAL A 93 -10.66 3.49 5.89
N GLY A 94 -11.32 2.73 5.01
CA GLY A 94 -12.43 1.87 5.39
C GLY A 94 -12.01 0.76 6.37
N ALA A 95 -12.97 0.28 7.17
CA ALA A 95 -12.73 -0.68 8.25
C ALA A 95 -12.17 -2.05 7.80
N ASP A 96 -12.23 -2.35 6.51
CA ASP A 96 -11.61 -3.56 5.95
C ASP A 96 -10.08 -3.41 5.85
N LEU A 97 -9.57 -2.19 5.60
CA LEU A 97 -8.14 -1.89 5.36
C LEU A 97 -7.47 -1.15 6.53
N GLY A 98 -8.26 -0.51 7.39
CA GLY A 98 -7.81 0.20 8.59
C GLY A 98 -8.69 -0.12 9.79
N GLY A 99 -8.43 0.52 10.93
CA GLY A 99 -9.18 0.27 12.17
C GLY A 99 -8.65 -0.93 12.96
N ALA A 100 -8.40 -0.72 14.26
CA ALA A 100 -7.94 -1.77 15.16
C ALA A 100 -9.10 -2.67 15.65
N GLU A 101 -10.34 -2.18 15.60
CA GLU A 101 -11.52 -2.85 16.15
C GLU A 101 -11.85 -4.19 15.49
N ASN A 102 -11.48 -4.36 14.21
CA ASN A 102 -11.82 -5.54 13.41
C ASN A 102 -10.58 -6.37 13.03
N VAL A 103 -9.45 -6.19 13.71
CA VAL A 103 -8.24 -6.97 13.43
C VAL A 103 -8.42 -8.37 14.00
N ARG A 104 -8.43 -9.37 13.12
CA ARG A 104 -8.66 -10.76 13.51
C ARG A 104 -7.33 -11.55 13.57
N GLN A 105 -7.25 -12.56 14.43
CA GLN A 105 -6.04 -13.39 14.58
C GLN A 105 -5.68 -14.13 13.28
N GLU A 106 -6.69 -14.43 12.46
CA GLU A 106 -6.53 -15.08 11.16
C GLU A 106 -5.71 -14.23 10.18
N GLU A 107 -5.68 -12.89 10.30
CA GLU A 107 -4.88 -12.03 9.43
C GLU A 107 -3.38 -12.28 9.61
N TRP A 108 -2.93 -12.42 10.87
CA TRP A 108 -1.55 -12.80 11.18
C TRP A 108 -1.24 -14.23 10.76
N ALA A 109 -2.18 -15.15 10.94
CA ALA A 109 -2.01 -16.54 10.50
C ALA A 109 -1.88 -16.62 8.97
N GLY A 110 -2.63 -15.81 8.23
CA GLY A 110 -2.54 -15.68 6.78
C GLY A 110 -1.15 -15.21 6.32
N VAL A 111 -0.63 -14.14 6.91
CA VAL A 111 0.70 -13.61 6.57
C VAL A 111 1.78 -14.66 6.83
N LYS A 112 1.74 -15.34 7.99
CA LYS A 112 2.70 -16.42 8.31
C LYS A 112 2.61 -17.58 7.32
N LYS A 113 1.41 -17.95 6.90
CA LYS A 113 1.19 -19.00 5.91
C LYS A 113 1.73 -18.60 4.54
N LEU A 114 1.56 -17.34 4.13
CA LEU A 114 2.12 -16.80 2.90
C LEU A 114 3.65 -16.85 2.94
N VAL A 115 4.26 -16.29 3.98
CA VAL A 115 5.73 -16.28 4.15
C VAL A 115 6.29 -17.71 4.14
N GLY A 116 5.71 -18.64 4.90
CA GLY A 116 6.17 -20.03 4.92
C GLY A 116 6.03 -20.75 3.58
N ARG A 117 5.04 -20.37 2.75
CA ARG A 117 4.94 -20.85 1.37
C ARG A 117 6.05 -20.26 0.49
N LEU A 118 6.32 -18.96 0.56
CA LEU A 118 7.33 -18.30 -0.25
C LEU A 118 8.75 -18.81 0.10
N ASP A 119 9.04 -18.98 1.39
CA ASP A 119 10.29 -19.56 1.87
C ASP A 119 10.52 -21.00 1.38
N SER A 120 9.46 -21.81 1.34
CA SER A 120 9.56 -23.22 0.90
C SER A 120 9.54 -23.41 -0.61
N SER A 121 9.02 -22.44 -1.36
CA SER A 121 8.86 -22.53 -2.82
C SER A 121 10.11 -22.10 -3.58
N GLY A 122 11.07 -21.44 -2.93
CA GLY A 122 12.30 -20.93 -3.57
C GLY A 122 12.00 -20.04 -4.77
N VAL A 123 11.78 -18.74 -4.53
CA VAL A 123 11.59 -17.67 -5.52
C VAL A 123 10.93 -18.15 -6.83
N VAL A 124 9.59 -18.18 -6.86
CA VAL A 124 8.87 -18.21 -8.14
C VAL A 124 9.05 -16.81 -8.75
N VAL A 125 10.11 -16.66 -9.54
CA VAL A 125 10.33 -15.49 -10.39
C VAL A 125 9.15 -15.41 -11.34
N ASN A 126 8.20 -14.53 -11.07
CA ASN A 126 7.14 -14.21 -12.02
C ASN A 126 7.76 -13.48 -13.21
N GLY A 127 8.04 -14.25 -14.26
CA GLY A 127 8.00 -13.84 -15.66
C GLY A 127 8.96 -12.73 -16.09
N ARG A 128 10.05 -13.12 -16.76
CA ARG A 128 10.61 -12.31 -17.85
C ARG A 128 9.59 -12.10 -18.96
#